data_AF-A0AAU4DUR8-F1
#
_entry.id   AF-A0AAU4DUR8-F1
#
_cell.length_a   1.000
_cell.length_b   1.000
_cell.length_c   1.000
_cell.angle_alpha   90.00
_cell.angle_beta   90.00
_cell.angle_gamma   90.00
#
_symmetry.space_group_name_H-M   'P 1'
#
loop_
_entity.id
_entity.type
_entity.pdbx_description
1 polymer ?
#
loop_
_entity_poly.entity_id
_entity_poly.type
_entity_poly.pdbx_seq_one_letter_code
_entity_poly.pdbx_strand_id
1 'polypeptide(L)'
;MSVNRSTFANIALTSALTLGAVASTLSLTAPAQAVGTSSVNGQIARSEIIARAQNWVDQAVPYSQSLWHSDSNGSYRQDCSGLVSMAWHLGSSRVTSTLDDVSTRLGSLDDLQPGDMIDNITSHVVLFAGWTDGSHNTAVVYEEPKPGLTARKANYSRSYLTSNNYLPYRYDNTIDSAPLPPKQAAVGWGAQVVVNGGGDVLHSTRSSNGSWTGFGNVEAVAGDIGVVQAIADAGINGDTHLLAVGGDGNIYHTVRHSGGSWDRFTDIGPQTNRLGGVTKISTVSIGGDLHVVAVADGKLFHTARLANGTWLRFGEITPAGGAVTSAAAASVNGELQVVAAAGGTLYHTVRAVSGSWSGWGNVYDAAGNIGPAQDVAVAGTGADTQIVVVNGSGQQFHGARYGNGSWQPFNALAPVIGSFTANRVSAANIDGEFQAVFITNDGQIMHTIRDGSGSWDPAAAIQLNGVNGNHYDVSIGGTYN
;
A
#
# COMPACT_ATOMS: atom_id res chain seq x y z
N MET A 1 30.74 -3.85 88.13
CA MET A 1 30.55 -5.30 88.37
C MET A 1 30.60 -6.02 87.03
N SER A 2 31.51 -7.01 86.89
CA SER A 2 31.49 -8.22 86.03
C SER A 2 30.99 -8.10 84.55
N VAL A 3 31.83 -8.08 83.51
CA VAL A 3 32.51 -9.20 82.77
C VAL A 3 31.59 -10.04 81.84
N ASN A 4 31.83 -10.00 80.51
CA ASN A 4 32.27 -11.14 79.65
C ASN A 4 32.44 -10.70 78.17
N ARG A 5 33.64 -10.86 77.57
CA ARG A 5 34.07 -11.84 76.51
C ARG A 5 33.31 -11.69 75.17
N SER A 6 33.90 -11.57 73.98
CA SER A 6 35.16 -12.11 73.44
C SER A 6 35.51 -11.47 72.08
N THR A 7 36.82 -11.38 71.81
CA THR A 7 37.53 -11.02 70.57
C THR A 7 37.14 -11.92 69.37
N PHE A 8 37.26 -11.42 68.13
CA PHE A 8 38.19 -11.92 67.08
C PHE A 8 37.88 -11.31 65.70
N ALA A 9 38.96 -10.89 65.02
CA ALA A 9 39.00 -10.40 63.66
C ALA A 9 38.98 -11.56 62.64
N ASN A 10 38.40 -11.34 61.45
CA ASN A 10 38.58 -12.15 60.23
C ASN A 10 38.72 -11.14 59.07
N ILE A 11 39.92 -10.89 58.54
CA ILE A 11 40.63 -11.63 57.49
C ILE A 11 39.79 -11.81 56.22
N ALA A 12 40.21 -11.09 55.19
CA ALA A 12 39.74 -11.17 53.82
C ALA A 12 40.10 -12.51 53.16
N LEU A 13 39.15 -13.07 52.40
CA LEU A 13 39.43 -14.07 51.38
C LEU A 13 38.72 -13.65 50.08
N THR A 14 39.50 -13.18 49.13
CA THR A 14 39.11 -12.90 47.75
C THR A 14 38.78 -14.21 47.04
N SER A 15 37.51 -14.41 46.69
CA SER A 15 37.07 -15.50 45.81
C SER A 15 36.62 -14.87 44.50
N ALA A 16 37.46 -14.98 43.46
CA ALA A 16 37.10 -14.64 42.10
C ALA A 16 36.19 -15.74 41.54
N LEU A 17 34.88 -15.48 41.47
CA LEU A 17 33.97 -16.29 40.65
C LEU A 17 33.96 -15.70 39.24
N THR A 18 34.59 -16.41 38.31
CA THR A 18 34.36 -16.24 36.87
C THR A 18 33.00 -16.83 36.52
N LEU A 19 31.97 -15.98 36.49
CA LEU A 19 30.72 -16.29 35.80
C LEU A 19 30.95 -16.17 34.29
N GLY A 20 31.20 -17.30 33.64
CA GLY A 20 31.14 -17.42 32.20
C GLY A 20 29.71 -17.14 31.74
N ALA A 21 29.49 -15.99 31.10
CA ALA A 21 28.26 -15.73 30.38
C ALA A 21 28.22 -16.65 29.16
N VAL A 22 27.42 -17.72 29.24
CA VAL A 22 27.00 -18.46 28.06
C VAL A 22 26.00 -17.56 27.35
N ALA A 23 26.50 -16.76 26.39
CA ALA A 23 25.65 -16.05 25.45
C ALA A 23 24.90 -17.10 24.64
N SER A 24 23.67 -17.40 25.06
CA SER A 24 22.74 -18.19 24.29
C SER A 24 22.29 -17.31 23.14
N THR A 25 23.02 -17.32 22.03
CA THR A 25 22.54 -16.77 20.76
C THR A 25 21.37 -17.62 20.32
N LEU A 26 20.16 -17.23 20.72
CA LEU A 26 18.94 -17.61 20.03
C LEU A 26 19.03 -17.00 18.64
N SER A 27 19.60 -17.75 17.70
CA SER A 27 19.39 -17.52 16.28
C SER A 27 17.91 -17.79 16.01
N LEU A 28 17.10 -16.74 16.15
CA LEU A 28 15.81 -16.66 15.47
C LEU A 28 16.15 -16.64 13.98
N THR A 29 16.25 -17.82 13.39
CA THR A 29 16.07 -17.95 11.96
C THR A 29 14.62 -17.53 11.72
N ALA A 30 14.44 -16.30 11.26
CA ALA A 30 13.18 -15.91 10.65
C ALA A 30 12.89 -16.95 9.57
N PRO A 31 11.70 -17.58 9.53
CA PRO A 31 11.34 -18.35 8.36
C PRO A 31 11.36 -17.37 7.18
N ALA A 32 12.18 -17.68 6.17
CA ALA A 32 12.14 -16.96 4.90
C ALA A 32 10.69 -16.99 4.40
N GLN A 33 10.05 -15.83 4.33
CA GLN A 33 8.65 -15.73 3.94
C GLN A 33 8.50 -16.15 2.47
N ALA A 34 7.42 -16.87 2.16
CA ALA A 34 7.09 -17.30 0.79
C ALA A 34 6.84 -16.08 -0.10
N VAL A 35 7.40 -16.08 -1.31
CA VAL A 35 7.14 -15.03 -2.31
C VAL A 35 5.82 -15.37 -3.00
N GLY A 36 4.70 -14.97 -2.39
CA GLY A 36 3.38 -15.01 -3.02
C GLY A 36 2.32 -15.88 -2.34
N THR A 37 1.07 -15.80 -2.85
CA THR A 37 -0.13 -16.43 -2.26
C THR A 37 -0.75 -17.49 -3.17
N SER A 38 -0.18 -17.73 -4.35
CA SER A 38 -0.66 -18.76 -5.26
C SER A 38 -0.56 -20.16 -4.65
N SER A 39 -1.47 -21.05 -5.07
CA SER A 39 -1.38 -22.47 -4.73
C SER A 39 -0.56 -23.19 -5.80
N VAL A 40 0.11 -24.28 -5.40
CA VAL A 40 0.88 -25.13 -6.31
C VAL A 40 0.00 -25.61 -7.47
N ASN A 41 0.45 -25.43 -8.72
CA ASN A 41 -0.31 -25.66 -9.98
C ASN A 41 -1.60 -24.83 -10.13
N GLY A 42 -1.84 -23.87 -9.24
CA GLY A 42 -3.04 -23.04 -9.24
C GLY A 42 -2.91 -21.80 -10.12
N GLN A 43 -3.89 -20.91 -9.97
CA GLN A 43 -3.82 -19.57 -10.53
C GLN A 43 -2.71 -18.75 -9.87
N ILE A 44 -1.95 -18.03 -10.69
CA ILE A 44 -0.83 -17.21 -10.22
C ILE A 44 -0.78 -15.90 -11.00
N ALA A 45 -0.58 -14.79 -10.28
CA ALA A 45 -0.47 -13.47 -10.87
C ALA A 45 0.86 -13.28 -11.57
N ARG A 46 0.87 -12.45 -12.63
CA ARG A 46 2.10 -12.02 -13.31
C ARG A 46 3.13 -11.41 -12.36
N SER A 47 2.66 -10.56 -11.45
CA SER A 47 3.51 -9.94 -10.43
C SER A 47 4.20 -10.99 -9.55
N GLU A 48 3.48 -12.02 -9.13
CA GLU A 48 4.02 -13.13 -8.34
C GLU A 48 5.02 -13.96 -9.14
N ILE A 49 4.72 -14.29 -10.40
CA ILE A 49 5.65 -14.99 -11.30
C ILE A 49 6.98 -14.23 -11.40
N ILE A 50 6.91 -12.91 -11.63
CA ILE A 50 8.09 -12.04 -11.75
C ILE A 50 8.85 -11.92 -10.43
N ALA A 51 8.15 -11.80 -9.29
CA ALA A 51 8.78 -11.72 -7.98
C ALA A 51 9.54 -13.02 -7.64
N ARG A 52 8.95 -14.18 -7.93
CA ARG A 52 9.58 -15.49 -7.76
C ARG A 52 10.84 -15.61 -8.63
N ALA A 53 10.78 -15.19 -9.89
CA ALA A 53 11.94 -15.19 -10.79
C ALA A 53 13.05 -14.23 -10.33
N GLN A 54 12.69 -13.04 -9.85
CA GLN A 54 13.65 -12.08 -9.30
C GLN A 54 14.33 -12.65 -8.05
N ASN A 55 13.58 -13.28 -7.16
CA ASN A 55 14.13 -13.90 -5.95
C ASN A 55 15.14 -15.01 -6.27
N TRP A 56 14.90 -15.80 -7.32
CA TRP A 56 15.84 -16.81 -7.81
C TRP A 56 17.14 -16.20 -8.37
N VAL A 57 17.05 -15.05 -9.05
CA VAL A 57 18.23 -14.29 -9.50
C VAL A 57 18.98 -13.67 -8.33
N ASP A 58 18.27 -13.11 -7.35
CA ASP A 58 18.87 -12.46 -6.17
C ASP A 58 19.63 -13.46 -5.30
N GLN A 59 19.15 -14.71 -5.24
CA GLN A 59 19.83 -15.83 -4.59
C GLN A 59 21.04 -16.35 -5.39
N ALA A 60 21.25 -15.84 -6.62
CA ALA A 60 22.32 -16.27 -7.52
C ALA A 60 22.37 -17.80 -7.69
N VAL A 61 21.22 -18.44 -7.90
CA VAL A 61 21.11 -19.90 -8.02
C VAL A 61 22.01 -20.40 -9.17
N PRO A 62 22.91 -21.37 -8.91
CA PRO A 62 23.88 -21.84 -9.91
C PRO A 62 23.32 -22.91 -10.83
N TYR A 63 23.60 -22.82 -12.13
CA TYR A 63 23.11 -23.80 -13.10
C TYR A 63 23.65 -25.21 -12.84
N SER A 64 22.74 -26.16 -12.66
CA SER A 64 22.96 -27.60 -12.61
C SER A 64 21.74 -28.40 -13.08
N GLN A 65 21.96 -29.31 -14.03
CA GLN A 65 20.91 -30.24 -14.46
C GLN A 65 20.67 -31.40 -13.48
N SER A 66 21.50 -31.57 -12.44
CA SER A 66 21.40 -32.69 -11.50
C SER A 66 21.09 -32.26 -10.06
N LEU A 67 21.18 -30.96 -9.77
CA LEU A 67 20.94 -30.41 -8.43
C LEU A 67 19.62 -29.66 -8.36
N TRP A 68 19.15 -29.50 -7.13
CA TRP A 68 17.88 -28.86 -6.79
C TRP A 68 18.16 -27.69 -5.86
N HIS A 69 17.48 -26.58 -6.11
CA HIS A 69 17.40 -25.45 -5.19
C HIS A 69 16.11 -25.57 -4.41
N SER A 70 16.18 -25.36 -3.09
CA SER A 70 15.02 -25.42 -2.21
C SER A 70 14.98 -24.17 -1.35
N ASP A 71 13.88 -23.44 -1.41
CA ASP A 71 13.62 -22.24 -0.63
C ASP A 71 12.14 -22.13 -0.27
N SER A 72 11.70 -20.94 0.14
CA SER A 72 10.29 -20.67 0.46
C SER A 72 9.34 -20.74 -0.75
N ASN A 73 9.85 -20.81 -1.97
CA ASN A 73 9.08 -20.96 -3.20
C ASN A 73 8.90 -22.42 -3.62
N GLY A 74 9.61 -23.36 -2.99
CA GLY A 74 9.54 -24.80 -3.27
C GLY A 74 10.90 -25.39 -3.62
N SER A 75 10.89 -26.61 -4.16
CA SER A 75 12.11 -27.32 -4.57
C SER A 75 12.08 -27.60 -6.07
N TYR A 76 13.02 -27.00 -6.81
CA TYR A 76 13.09 -27.09 -8.28
C TYR A 76 14.51 -27.34 -8.75
N ARG A 77 14.67 -27.92 -9.95
CA ARG A 77 15.99 -28.11 -10.55
C ARG A 77 16.64 -26.76 -10.86
N GLN A 78 17.96 -26.71 -10.75
CA GLN A 78 18.73 -25.50 -10.99
C GLN A 78 19.04 -25.34 -12.49
N ASP A 79 18.02 -25.31 -13.33
CA ASP A 79 18.23 -25.12 -14.76
C ASP A 79 17.16 -24.23 -15.38
N CYS A 80 17.29 -23.96 -16.69
CA CYS A 80 16.42 -23.04 -17.40
C CYS A 80 14.94 -23.37 -17.22
N SER A 81 14.57 -24.65 -17.35
CA SER A 81 13.21 -25.13 -17.13
C SER A 81 12.79 -25.17 -15.67
N GLY A 82 13.73 -25.38 -14.75
CA GLY A 82 13.49 -25.31 -13.31
C GLY A 82 13.19 -23.90 -12.83
N LEU A 83 13.87 -22.88 -13.37
CA LEU A 83 13.56 -21.47 -13.12
C LEU A 83 12.12 -21.13 -13.53
N VAL A 84 11.70 -21.53 -14.74
CA VAL A 84 10.32 -21.26 -15.22
C VAL A 84 9.29 -22.06 -14.41
N SER A 85 9.58 -23.33 -14.11
CA SER A 85 8.71 -24.16 -13.25
C SER A 85 8.52 -23.56 -11.86
N MET A 86 9.59 -23.01 -11.29
CA MET A 86 9.56 -22.31 -10.01
C MET A 86 8.77 -21.02 -10.10
N ALA A 87 9.02 -20.21 -11.12
CA ALA A 87 8.35 -18.92 -11.31
C ALA A 87 6.82 -19.11 -11.49
N TRP A 88 6.38 -20.17 -12.16
CA TRP A 88 4.96 -20.52 -12.32
C TRP A 88 4.35 -21.31 -11.15
N HIS A 89 5.13 -21.58 -10.10
CA HIS A 89 4.68 -22.34 -8.91
C HIS A 89 4.12 -23.73 -9.26
N LEU A 90 4.76 -24.42 -10.20
CA LEU A 90 4.37 -25.77 -10.59
C LEU A 90 4.66 -26.77 -9.47
N GLY A 91 3.86 -27.83 -9.35
CA GLY A 91 4.05 -28.89 -8.36
C GLY A 91 5.18 -29.85 -8.69
N SER A 92 5.79 -29.71 -9.86
CA SER A 92 6.95 -30.47 -10.28
C SER A 92 7.86 -29.57 -11.12
N SER A 93 9.17 -29.72 -10.95
CA SER A 93 10.15 -29.11 -11.85
C SER A 93 10.11 -29.81 -13.21
N ARG A 94 9.42 -29.19 -14.17
CA ARG A 94 9.31 -29.66 -15.56
C ARG A 94 10.62 -29.43 -16.31
N VAL A 95 10.74 -30.09 -17.46
CA VAL A 95 11.82 -29.85 -18.43
C VAL A 95 11.30 -29.04 -19.61
N THR A 96 12.21 -28.41 -20.36
CA THR A 96 11.92 -27.54 -21.51
C THR A 96 10.85 -28.13 -22.44
N SER A 97 10.97 -29.40 -22.81
CA SER A 97 10.05 -30.08 -23.73
C SER A 97 8.69 -30.50 -23.14
N THR A 98 8.38 -30.11 -21.90
CA THR A 98 7.13 -30.48 -21.20
C THR A 98 6.44 -29.28 -20.54
N LEU A 99 6.98 -28.07 -20.72
CA LEU A 99 6.38 -26.83 -20.22
C LEU A 99 5.19 -26.39 -21.09
N ASP A 100 5.14 -26.80 -22.34
CA ASP A 100 4.01 -26.62 -23.25
C ASP A 100 2.77 -27.44 -22.84
N ASP A 101 2.92 -28.53 -22.09
CA ASP A 101 1.80 -29.30 -21.53
C ASP A 101 0.92 -28.50 -20.55
N VAL A 102 1.43 -27.38 -20.01
CA VAL A 102 0.75 -26.54 -19.02
C VAL A 102 0.65 -25.08 -19.47
N SER A 103 0.93 -24.82 -20.75
CA SER A 103 0.93 -23.47 -21.28
C SER A 103 0.34 -23.40 -22.68
N THR A 104 -0.26 -22.26 -22.99
CA THR A 104 -0.84 -21.98 -24.29
C THR A 104 0.15 -21.17 -25.12
N ARG A 105 0.42 -21.64 -26.35
CA ARG A 105 1.26 -20.91 -27.32
C ARG A 105 0.56 -19.62 -27.75
N LEU A 106 1.26 -18.48 -27.66
CA LEU A 106 0.75 -17.19 -28.13
C LEU A 106 0.92 -17.04 -29.65
N GLY A 107 0.12 -16.15 -30.25
CA GLY A 107 0.12 -15.93 -31.70
C GLY A 107 1.36 -15.19 -32.20
N SER A 108 1.90 -14.27 -31.39
CA SER A 108 3.08 -13.46 -31.68
C SER A 108 3.93 -13.22 -30.43
N LEU A 109 5.20 -12.85 -30.63
CA LEU A 109 6.02 -12.27 -29.55
C LEU A 109 5.41 -10.95 -29.05
N ASP A 110 4.62 -10.24 -29.85
CA ASP A 110 3.94 -9.00 -29.42
C ASP A 110 2.86 -9.24 -28.36
N ASP A 111 2.37 -10.48 -28.25
CA ASP A 111 1.36 -10.87 -27.26
C ASP A 111 1.98 -11.17 -25.88
N LEU A 112 3.32 -11.21 -25.81
CA LEU A 112 4.05 -11.47 -24.57
C LEU A 112 3.76 -10.41 -23.53
N GLN A 113 3.47 -10.89 -22.32
CA GLN A 113 3.34 -10.10 -21.12
C GLN A 113 4.29 -10.64 -20.05
N PRO A 114 4.75 -9.83 -19.09
CA PRO A 114 5.62 -10.28 -18.02
C PRO A 114 5.09 -11.57 -17.36
N GLY A 115 5.98 -12.54 -17.16
CA GLY A 115 5.67 -13.86 -16.61
C GLY A 115 5.33 -14.93 -17.64
N ASP A 116 5.18 -14.58 -18.92
CA ASP A 116 5.15 -15.55 -20.02
C ASP A 116 6.55 -16.16 -20.24
N MET A 117 6.65 -17.32 -20.87
CA MET A 117 7.94 -17.90 -21.28
C MET A 117 8.19 -17.74 -22.78
N ILE A 118 9.47 -17.70 -23.13
CA ILE A 118 9.95 -17.77 -24.51
C ILE A 118 10.78 -19.05 -24.60
N ASP A 119 10.27 -20.03 -25.34
CA ASP A 119 10.76 -21.40 -25.29
C ASP A 119 11.20 -21.91 -26.66
N ASN A 120 12.39 -22.48 -26.72
CA ASN A 120 12.76 -23.45 -27.73
C ASN A 120 12.80 -24.82 -27.06
N ILE A 121 11.73 -25.60 -27.27
CA ILE A 121 11.46 -26.90 -26.65
C ILE A 121 12.63 -27.91 -26.72
N THR A 122 13.58 -27.70 -27.64
CA THR A 122 14.73 -28.59 -27.84
C THR A 122 16.03 -28.13 -27.18
N SER A 123 16.08 -26.91 -26.63
CA SER A 123 17.36 -26.34 -26.18
C SER A 123 17.30 -25.51 -24.89
N HIS A 124 16.43 -24.50 -24.81
CA HIS A 124 16.48 -23.51 -23.73
C HIS A 124 15.16 -22.75 -23.61
N VAL A 125 14.83 -22.38 -22.39
CA VAL A 125 13.65 -21.58 -22.05
C VAL A 125 14.07 -20.39 -21.18
N VAL A 126 13.43 -19.25 -21.41
CA VAL A 126 13.62 -18.04 -20.59
C VAL A 126 12.27 -17.47 -20.19
N LEU A 127 12.22 -16.79 -19.05
CA LEU A 127 11.01 -16.12 -18.58
C LEU A 127 11.03 -14.65 -19.00
N PHE A 128 9.99 -14.20 -19.70
CA PHE A 128 9.88 -12.85 -20.21
C PHE A 128 9.56 -11.86 -19.07
N ALA A 129 10.39 -10.83 -18.92
CA ALA A 129 10.22 -9.77 -17.91
C ALA A 129 9.58 -8.50 -18.49
N GLY A 130 9.68 -8.28 -19.80
CA GLY A 130 9.14 -7.11 -20.49
C GLY A 130 9.99 -6.70 -21.71
N TRP A 131 9.47 -5.77 -22.50
CA TRP A 131 10.22 -5.12 -23.58
C TRP A 131 11.01 -3.92 -23.02
N THR A 132 12.18 -3.63 -23.61
CA THR A 132 12.96 -2.44 -23.23
C THR A 132 12.26 -1.12 -23.57
N ASP A 133 11.38 -1.14 -24.58
CA ASP A 133 10.60 -0.02 -25.07
C ASP A 133 9.42 -0.52 -25.95
N GLY A 134 8.59 0.41 -26.44
CA GLY A 134 7.44 0.10 -27.28
C GLY A 134 7.74 -0.38 -28.70
N SER A 135 9.01 -0.50 -29.11
CA SER A 135 9.40 -1.06 -30.42
C SER A 135 9.45 -2.58 -30.45
N HIS A 136 9.41 -3.23 -29.27
CA HIS A 136 9.44 -4.69 -29.10
C HIS A 136 10.63 -5.39 -29.80
N ASN A 137 11.76 -4.69 -29.91
CA ASN A 137 12.97 -5.21 -30.56
C ASN A 137 13.90 -5.97 -29.59
N THR A 138 13.84 -5.66 -28.30
CA THR A 138 14.70 -6.27 -27.27
C THR A 138 13.87 -6.67 -26.06
N ALA A 139 13.83 -7.98 -25.78
CA ALA A 139 13.18 -8.55 -24.62
C ALA A 139 14.15 -8.57 -23.44
N VAL A 140 13.69 -8.14 -22.26
CA VAL A 140 14.34 -8.41 -20.98
C VAL A 140 13.83 -9.77 -20.48
N VAL A 141 14.73 -10.67 -20.11
CA VAL A 141 14.39 -12.03 -19.68
C VAL A 141 15.11 -12.41 -18.39
N TYR A 142 14.49 -13.26 -17.59
CA TYR A 142 15.16 -14.04 -16.55
C TYR A 142 15.60 -15.37 -17.14
N GLU A 143 16.85 -15.75 -16.90
CA GLU A 143 17.41 -17.00 -17.39
C GLU A 143 18.34 -17.66 -16.38
N GLU A 144 18.42 -18.99 -16.45
CA GLU A 144 19.51 -19.77 -15.88
C GLU A 144 20.28 -20.40 -17.06
N PRO A 145 21.40 -19.78 -17.50
CA PRO A 145 21.81 -19.89 -18.90
C PRO A 145 22.56 -21.19 -19.25
N LYS A 146 23.52 -21.62 -18.42
CA LYS A 146 24.38 -22.80 -18.67
C LYS A 146 25.31 -23.09 -17.49
N PRO A 147 25.95 -24.29 -17.43
CA PRO A 147 26.89 -24.63 -16.36
C PRO A 147 27.99 -23.59 -16.17
N GLY A 148 28.32 -23.32 -14.90
CA GLY A 148 29.34 -22.33 -14.51
C GLY A 148 28.83 -20.89 -14.41
N LEU A 149 27.54 -20.65 -14.64
CA LEU A 149 26.87 -19.36 -14.44
C LEU A 149 25.69 -19.53 -13.47
N THR A 150 25.26 -18.41 -12.90
CA THR A 150 24.07 -18.32 -12.04
C THR A 150 22.89 -17.70 -12.79
N ALA A 151 21.70 -17.82 -12.21
CA ALA A 151 20.50 -17.14 -12.68
C ALA A 151 20.75 -15.62 -12.78
N ARG A 152 20.22 -15.00 -13.84
CA ARG A 152 20.42 -13.57 -14.15
C ARG A 152 19.29 -12.98 -14.98
N LYS A 153 19.28 -11.65 -15.06
CA LYS A 153 18.58 -10.92 -16.13
C LYS A 153 19.47 -10.76 -17.36
N ALA A 154 18.90 -10.88 -18.55
CA ALA A 154 19.59 -10.67 -19.82
C ALA A 154 18.66 -10.00 -20.85
N ASN A 155 19.27 -9.47 -21.91
CA ASN A 155 18.56 -8.90 -23.04
C ASN A 155 18.69 -9.81 -24.25
N TYR A 156 17.56 -10.17 -24.86
CA TYR A 156 17.47 -11.00 -26.06
C TYR A 156 16.87 -10.18 -27.19
N SER A 157 17.54 -10.10 -28.35
CA SER A 157 16.95 -9.42 -29.49
C SER A 157 15.82 -10.26 -30.08
N ARG A 158 14.77 -9.60 -30.57
CA ARG A 158 13.66 -10.26 -31.27
C ARG A 158 14.16 -11.09 -32.45
N SER A 159 15.12 -10.55 -33.20
CA SER A 159 15.74 -11.24 -34.33
C SER A 159 16.45 -12.54 -33.93
N TYR A 160 17.11 -12.56 -32.77
CA TYR A 160 17.74 -13.77 -32.24
C TYR A 160 16.69 -14.80 -31.86
N LEU A 161 15.63 -14.40 -31.14
CA LEU A 161 14.54 -15.29 -30.73
C LEU A 161 13.88 -15.95 -31.96
N THR A 162 13.51 -15.15 -32.96
CA THR A 162 12.86 -15.66 -34.18
C THR A 162 13.78 -16.54 -35.01
N SER A 163 15.06 -16.19 -35.14
CA SER A 163 16.02 -16.97 -35.95
C SER A 163 16.42 -18.30 -35.30
N ASN A 164 16.21 -18.44 -33.98
CA ASN A 164 16.55 -19.65 -33.22
C ASN A 164 15.29 -20.41 -32.77
N ASN A 165 14.15 -20.23 -33.46
CA ASN A 165 12.90 -20.95 -33.23
C ASN A 165 12.36 -20.89 -31.80
N TYR A 166 12.60 -19.78 -31.09
CA TYR A 166 11.92 -19.54 -29.83
C TYR A 166 10.47 -19.13 -30.07
N LEU A 167 9.56 -19.71 -29.29
CA LEU A 167 8.13 -19.51 -29.40
C LEU A 167 7.57 -18.98 -28.07
N PRO A 168 6.60 -18.06 -28.10
CA PRO A 168 5.99 -17.49 -26.89
C PRO A 168 4.92 -18.43 -26.33
N TYR A 169 4.93 -18.64 -25.02
CA TYR A 169 3.92 -19.41 -24.30
C TYR A 169 3.51 -18.73 -23.01
N ARG A 170 2.23 -18.88 -22.66
CA ARG A 170 1.64 -18.37 -21.42
C ARG A 170 1.14 -19.52 -20.59
N TYR A 171 1.54 -19.59 -19.33
CA TYR A 171 1.02 -20.59 -18.41
C TYR A 171 -0.50 -20.50 -18.31
N ASP A 172 -1.18 -21.66 -18.38
CA ASP A 172 -2.64 -21.71 -18.57
C ASP A 172 -3.41 -21.11 -17.38
N ASN A 173 -2.80 -21.10 -16.19
CA ASN A 173 -3.39 -20.51 -14.99
C ASN A 173 -2.81 -19.13 -14.66
N THR A 174 -2.15 -18.45 -15.61
CA THR A 174 -1.75 -17.06 -15.41
C THR A 174 -2.98 -16.15 -15.37
N ILE A 175 -3.00 -15.26 -14.39
CA ILE A 175 -3.99 -14.19 -14.25
C ILE A 175 -3.26 -12.84 -14.18
N ASP A 176 -3.86 -11.80 -14.76
CA ASP A 176 -3.22 -10.48 -14.86
C ASP A 176 -3.11 -9.78 -13.49
N SER A 177 -4.00 -10.13 -12.56
CA SER A 177 -3.94 -9.79 -11.14
C SER A 177 -4.43 -10.98 -10.32
N ALA A 178 -3.80 -11.24 -9.17
CA ALA A 178 -4.31 -12.24 -8.24
C ALA A 178 -5.70 -11.79 -7.75
N PRO A 179 -6.72 -12.68 -7.63
CA PRO A 179 -7.72 -12.43 -6.61
C PRO A 179 -6.94 -12.30 -5.30
N LEU A 180 -7.09 -11.16 -4.64
CA LEU A 180 -6.49 -10.93 -3.34
C LEU A 180 -6.75 -12.17 -2.50
N PRO A 181 -5.72 -12.78 -1.86
CA PRO A 181 -5.94 -13.96 -1.05
C PRO A 181 -7.14 -13.68 -0.15
N PRO A 182 -8.05 -14.64 0.08
CA PRO A 182 -8.99 -14.47 1.16
C PRO A 182 -8.14 -14.30 2.41
N LYS A 183 -8.00 -13.04 2.87
CA LYS A 183 -7.49 -12.74 4.19
C LYS A 183 -8.47 -13.47 5.08
N GLN A 184 -8.01 -14.56 5.70
CA GLN A 184 -8.80 -15.40 6.59
C GLN A 184 -9.73 -14.48 7.36
N ALA A 185 -11.06 -14.64 7.21
CA ALA A 185 -12.06 -13.64 7.59
C ALA A 185 -11.71 -13.08 8.98
N ALA A 186 -11.05 -11.93 8.99
CA ALA A 186 -10.58 -11.35 10.22
C ALA A 186 -11.82 -10.79 10.88
N VAL A 187 -12.06 -11.21 12.12
CA VAL A 187 -12.93 -10.45 13.01
C VAL A 187 -12.20 -9.13 13.25
N GLY A 188 -12.51 -8.10 12.46
CA GLY A 188 -11.72 -6.86 12.39
C GLY A 188 -12.24 -5.85 11.38
N TRP A 189 -11.52 -4.74 11.21
CA TRP A 189 -11.91 -3.66 10.30
C TRP A 189 -11.85 -4.11 8.82
N GLY A 190 -12.95 -3.94 8.10
CA GLY A 190 -12.99 -3.95 6.64
C GLY A 190 -12.69 -2.57 6.05
N ALA A 191 -12.50 -2.51 4.74
CA ALA A 191 -12.36 -1.23 4.03
C ALA A 191 -13.71 -0.75 3.51
N GLN A 192 -13.92 0.56 3.54
CA GLN A 192 -14.96 1.27 2.82
C GLN A 192 -14.31 2.28 1.89
N VAL A 193 -14.85 2.39 0.68
CA VAL A 193 -14.55 3.50 -0.22
C VAL A 193 -15.80 4.34 -0.36
N VAL A 194 -15.61 5.65 -0.22
CA VAL A 194 -16.63 6.67 -0.45
C VAL A 194 -16.19 7.49 -1.65
N VAL A 195 -17.14 7.78 -2.54
CA VAL A 195 -16.92 8.55 -3.76
C VAL A 195 -18.03 9.57 -3.88
N ASN A 196 -17.75 10.65 -4.59
CA ASN A 196 -18.83 11.47 -5.14
C ASN A 196 -19.15 11.04 -6.58
N GLY A 197 -20.44 11.04 -6.94
CA GLY A 197 -20.89 10.66 -8.27
C GLY A 197 -22.25 11.26 -8.59
N GLY A 198 -22.35 12.01 -9.68
CA GLY A 198 -23.60 12.66 -10.07
C GLY A 198 -24.05 13.79 -9.13
N GLY A 199 -23.19 14.19 -8.18
CA GLY A 199 -23.51 15.11 -7.09
C GLY A 199 -23.70 14.41 -5.74
N ASP A 200 -23.91 13.10 -5.74
CA ASP A 200 -24.28 12.35 -4.54
C ASP A 200 -23.07 11.78 -3.78
N VAL A 201 -23.27 11.42 -2.50
CA VAL A 201 -22.34 10.59 -1.72
C VAL A 201 -22.66 9.11 -1.87
N LEU A 202 -21.70 8.34 -2.40
CA LEU A 202 -21.85 6.91 -2.67
C LEU A 202 -20.78 6.13 -1.92
N HIS A 203 -21.14 4.99 -1.33
CA HIS A 203 -20.18 4.14 -0.61
C HIS A 203 -20.25 2.68 -1.04
N SER A 204 -19.10 1.99 -0.99
CA SER A 204 -18.96 0.55 -1.19
C SER A 204 -18.06 -0.02 -0.10
N THR A 205 -18.38 -1.21 0.40
CA THR A 205 -17.57 -1.90 1.39
C THR A 205 -16.84 -3.09 0.76
N ARG A 206 -15.65 -3.37 1.27
CA ARG A 206 -14.81 -4.47 0.80
C ARG A 206 -15.02 -5.68 1.71
N SER A 207 -15.40 -6.79 1.11
CA SER A 207 -15.51 -8.08 1.78
C SER A 207 -14.12 -8.70 2.01
N SER A 208 -14.02 -9.66 2.94
CA SER A 208 -12.77 -10.33 3.29
C SER A 208 -12.14 -11.17 2.16
N ASN A 209 -12.96 -11.60 1.19
CA ASN A 209 -12.53 -12.23 -0.06
C ASN A 209 -12.00 -11.21 -1.10
N GLY A 210 -11.91 -9.94 -0.73
CA GLY A 210 -11.42 -8.85 -1.56
C GLY A 210 -12.42 -8.24 -2.54
N SER A 211 -13.64 -8.77 -2.64
CA SER A 211 -14.68 -8.19 -3.52
C SER A 211 -15.33 -6.96 -2.89
N TRP A 212 -15.58 -5.95 -3.71
CA TRP A 212 -16.37 -4.78 -3.34
C TRP A 212 -17.87 -5.05 -3.48
N THR A 213 -18.68 -4.50 -2.58
CA THR A 213 -20.13 -4.44 -2.78
C THR A 213 -20.48 -3.49 -3.93
N GLY A 214 -21.73 -3.53 -4.40
CA GLY A 214 -22.28 -2.43 -5.20
C GLY A 214 -22.26 -1.12 -4.41
N PHE A 215 -22.23 0.01 -5.11
CA PHE A 215 -22.28 1.31 -4.46
C PHE A 215 -23.71 1.63 -4.00
N GLY A 216 -23.85 2.02 -2.73
CA GLY A 216 -25.10 2.53 -2.16
C GLY A 216 -25.07 4.06 -2.06
N ASN A 217 -26.19 4.71 -2.32
CA ASN A 217 -26.36 6.15 -2.11
C ASN A 217 -26.58 6.44 -0.62
N VAL A 218 -25.63 7.14 -0.01
CA VAL A 218 -25.65 7.49 1.41
C VAL A 218 -26.71 8.55 1.69
N GLU A 219 -26.89 9.54 0.82
CA GLU A 219 -27.90 10.59 0.99
C GLU A 219 -29.33 10.06 0.94
N ALA A 220 -29.57 8.96 0.21
CA ALA A 220 -30.85 8.27 0.21
C ALA A 220 -31.25 7.72 1.60
N VAL A 221 -30.28 7.46 2.49
CA VAL A 221 -30.52 6.89 3.83
C VAL A 221 -30.18 7.85 4.98
N ALA A 222 -29.18 8.71 4.80
CA ALA A 222 -28.71 9.69 5.78
C ALA A 222 -29.30 11.10 5.56
N GLY A 223 -30.00 11.32 4.45
CA GLY A 223 -30.57 12.61 4.07
C GLY A 223 -29.73 13.37 3.04
N ASP A 224 -30.41 14.09 2.15
CA ASP A 224 -29.82 14.88 1.06
C ASP A 224 -29.17 16.16 1.59
N ILE A 225 -27.91 16.39 1.19
CA ILE A 225 -27.11 17.59 1.51
C ILE A 225 -26.74 18.38 0.24
N GLY A 226 -27.29 17.99 -0.91
CA GLY A 226 -27.01 18.54 -2.22
C GLY A 226 -25.65 18.12 -2.77
N VAL A 227 -25.20 18.82 -3.82
CA VAL A 227 -23.97 18.48 -4.55
C VAL A 227 -22.75 18.38 -3.62
N VAL A 228 -22.03 17.27 -3.61
CA VAL A 228 -20.89 17.09 -2.71
C VAL A 228 -19.55 17.44 -3.35
N GLN A 229 -18.78 18.31 -2.69
CA GLN A 229 -17.50 18.84 -3.18
C GLN A 229 -16.29 18.02 -2.74
N ALA A 230 -16.26 17.60 -1.48
CA ALA A 230 -15.16 16.85 -0.88
C ALA A 230 -15.69 15.89 0.19
N ILE A 231 -14.98 14.79 0.42
CA ILE A 231 -15.39 13.72 1.34
C ILE A 231 -14.20 13.19 2.14
N ALA A 232 -14.45 12.78 3.38
CA ALA A 232 -13.48 12.07 4.19
C ALA A 232 -14.19 11.13 5.17
N ASP A 233 -13.65 9.93 5.37
CA ASP A 233 -14.16 8.98 6.35
C ASP A 233 -13.06 8.36 7.22
N ALA A 234 -13.44 7.98 8.44
CA ALA A 234 -12.56 7.26 9.35
C ALA A 234 -13.35 6.27 10.22
N GLY A 235 -12.72 5.13 10.49
CA GLY A 235 -13.22 4.14 11.43
C GLY A 235 -12.93 4.55 12.88
N ILE A 236 -13.95 4.55 13.74
CA ILE A 236 -13.87 4.82 15.18
C ILE A 236 -14.72 3.80 15.92
N ASN A 237 -14.12 3.04 16.84
CA ASN A 237 -14.84 2.17 17.80
C ASN A 237 -15.91 1.23 17.19
N GLY A 238 -15.72 0.74 15.97
CA GLY A 238 -16.69 -0.12 15.30
C GLY A 238 -17.55 0.60 14.24
N ASP A 239 -17.62 1.93 14.31
CA ASP A 239 -18.44 2.74 13.42
C ASP A 239 -17.56 3.46 12.38
N THR A 240 -18.17 3.87 11.27
CA THR A 240 -17.52 4.73 10.27
C THR A 240 -18.10 6.12 10.34
N HIS A 241 -17.26 7.10 10.67
CA HIS A 241 -17.63 8.51 10.62
C HIS A 241 -17.34 9.04 9.23
N LEU A 242 -18.34 9.69 8.62
CA LEU A 242 -18.25 10.26 7.29
C LEU A 242 -18.50 11.76 7.36
N LEU A 243 -17.58 12.54 6.79
CA LEU A 243 -17.76 13.96 6.51
C LEU A 243 -17.90 14.20 5.01
N ALA A 244 -18.78 15.13 4.66
CA ALA A 244 -18.98 15.60 3.30
C ALA A 244 -19.11 17.12 3.28
N VAL A 245 -18.49 17.77 2.29
CA VAL A 245 -18.63 19.20 2.03
C VAL A 245 -19.74 19.39 1.01
N GLY A 246 -20.85 19.98 1.42
CA GLY A 246 -21.99 20.25 0.55
C GLY A 246 -21.73 21.36 -0.46
N GLY A 247 -22.63 21.50 -1.43
CA GLY A 247 -22.53 22.47 -2.53
C GLY A 247 -22.66 23.90 -2.04
N ASP A 248 -23.27 24.07 -0.87
CA ASP A 248 -23.39 25.29 -0.10
C ASP A 248 -22.13 25.64 0.72
N GLY A 249 -21.10 24.79 0.68
CA GLY A 249 -19.84 24.95 1.38
C GLY A 249 -19.85 24.53 2.85
N ASN A 250 -20.97 24.00 3.36
CA ASN A 250 -21.05 23.49 4.73
C ASN A 250 -20.42 22.10 4.86
N ILE A 251 -19.92 21.78 6.05
CA ILE A 251 -19.38 20.45 6.36
C ILE A 251 -20.45 19.67 7.13
N TYR A 252 -20.90 18.57 6.54
CA TYR A 252 -21.87 17.66 7.13
C TYR A 252 -21.18 16.43 7.70
N HIS A 253 -21.65 15.94 8.84
CA HIS A 253 -21.17 14.71 9.49
C HIS A 253 -22.32 13.71 9.63
N THR A 254 -22.04 12.44 9.35
CA THR A 254 -22.90 11.30 9.67
C THR A 254 -22.08 10.12 10.18
N VAL A 255 -22.73 9.11 10.73
CA VAL A 255 -22.14 7.88 11.24
C VAL A 255 -22.83 6.69 10.62
N ARG A 256 -22.06 5.77 10.04
CA ARG A 256 -22.49 4.41 9.74
C ARG A 256 -22.14 3.54 10.92
N HIS A 257 -23.16 2.98 11.57
CA HIS A 257 -22.99 2.07 12.69
C HIS A 257 -22.50 0.71 12.20
N SER A 258 -21.83 -0.06 13.08
CA SER A 258 -21.38 -1.44 12.78
C SER A 258 -22.47 -2.36 12.21
N GLY A 259 -23.74 -2.17 12.57
CA GLY A 259 -24.89 -2.90 12.02
C GLY A 259 -25.36 -2.43 10.63
N GLY A 260 -24.66 -1.47 10.01
CA GLY A 260 -24.93 -0.92 8.69
C GLY A 260 -25.98 0.19 8.61
N SER A 261 -26.64 0.53 9.72
CA SER A 261 -27.56 1.67 9.80
C SER A 261 -26.81 3.00 9.79
N TRP A 262 -27.42 4.03 9.23
CA TRP A 262 -26.86 5.38 9.16
C TRP A 262 -27.61 6.36 10.06
N ASP A 263 -26.86 7.24 10.71
CA ASP A 263 -27.41 8.48 11.27
C ASP A 263 -27.77 9.46 10.13
N ARG A 264 -28.53 10.51 10.47
CA ARG A 264 -28.76 11.60 9.53
C ARG A 264 -27.56 12.54 9.45
N PHE A 265 -27.30 13.08 8.26
CA PHE A 265 -26.31 14.15 8.11
C PHE A 265 -26.68 15.36 8.98
N THR A 266 -25.67 15.89 9.67
CA THR A 266 -25.78 17.08 10.51
C THR A 266 -24.69 18.08 10.15
N ASP A 267 -25.05 19.35 9.93
CA ASP A 267 -24.09 20.45 9.73
C ASP A 267 -23.31 20.70 11.03
N ILE A 268 -21.97 20.62 10.96
CA ILE A 268 -21.08 20.82 12.12
C ILE A 268 -20.74 22.29 12.34
N GLY A 269 -21.05 23.18 11.40
CA GLY A 269 -20.71 24.60 11.42
C GLY A 269 -21.15 25.36 12.68
N PRO A 270 -22.36 25.14 13.22
CA PRO A 270 -22.81 25.79 14.45
C PRO A 270 -21.93 25.47 15.68
N GLN A 271 -21.27 24.31 15.70
CA GLN A 271 -20.42 23.88 16.83
C GLN A 271 -18.94 24.21 16.57
N THR A 272 -18.51 24.15 15.32
CA THR A 272 -17.09 24.26 14.94
C THR A 272 -16.62 25.65 14.57
N ASN A 273 -17.52 26.65 14.54
CA ASN A 273 -17.28 27.96 13.92
C ASN A 273 -17.05 27.81 12.41
N ARG A 274 -18.16 27.81 11.66
CA ARG A 274 -18.25 27.59 10.22
C ARG A 274 -17.11 28.23 9.42
N LEU A 275 -16.48 27.43 8.56
CA LEU A 275 -15.52 27.87 7.55
C LEU A 275 -16.26 28.23 6.25
N GLY A 276 -15.72 29.17 5.48
CA GLY A 276 -16.13 29.44 4.10
C GLY A 276 -15.14 28.82 3.11
N GLY A 277 -15.58 28.52 1.89
CA GLY A 277 -14.68 28.12 0.80
C GLY A 277 -13.88 26.85 1.05
N VAL A 278 -14.47 25.85 1.71
CA VAL A 278 -13.81 24.56 1.98
C VAL A 278 -13.64 23.78 0.67
N THR A 279 -12.41 23.38 0.34
CA THR A 279 -12.08 22.69 -0.91
C THR A 279 -11.53 21.28 -0.70
N LYS A 280 -10.97 20.99 0.48
CA LYS A 280 -10.47 19.67 0.87
C LYS A 280 -10.75 19.40 2.32
N ILE A 281 -10.98 18.13 2.65
CA ILE A 281 -11.15 17.64 4.01
C ILE A 281 -10.45 16.29 4.15
N SER A 282 -9.86 16.04 5.30
CA SER A 282 -9.28 14.75 5.67
C SER A 282 -9.55 14.49 7.14
N THR A 283 -9.78 13.22 7.49
CA THR A 283 -10.13 12.84 8.85
C THR A 283 -9.45 11.55 9.27
N VAL A 284 -9.14 11.45 10.56
CA VAL A 284 -8.52 10.27 11.15
C VAL A 284 -8.95 10.11 12.61
N SER A 285 -8.98 8.87 13.07
CA SER A 285 -9.26 8.55 14.47
C SER A 285 -8.00 8.56 15.32
N ILE A 286 -8.07 9.19 16.49
CA ILE A 286 -7.05 9.08 17.55
C ILE A 286 -7.77 8.71 18.84
N GLY A 287 -7.64 7.44 19.25
CA GLY A 287 -8.50 6.89 20.29
C GLY A 287 -9.97 6.96 19.87
N GLY A 288 -10.81 7.59 20.70
CA GLY A 288 -12.23 7.82 20.40
C GLY A 288 -12.54 9.15 19.71
N ASP A 289 -11.53 9.98 19.45
CA ASP A 289 -11.71 11.31 18.86
C ASP A 289 -11.57 11.24 17.33
N LEU A 290 -12.40 12.01 16.63
CA LEU A 290 -12.32 12.22 15.18
C LEU A 290 -11.59 13.54 14.93
N HIS A 291 -10.34 13.48 14.47
CA HIS A 291 -9.62 14.67 14.05
C HIS A 291 -9.93 15.01 12.61
N VAL A 292 -10.09 16.29 12.32
CA VAL A 292 -10.43 16.80 10.99
C VAL A 292 -9.46 17.91 10.63
N VAL A 293 -8.87 17.81 9.45
CA VAL A 293 -8.18 18.93 8.80
C VAL A 293 -8.96 19.36 7.57
N ALA A 294 -9.09 20.67 7.37
CA ALA A 294 -9.86 21.23 6.27
C ALA A 294 -9.06 22.35 5.59
N VAL A 295 -8.99 22.31 4.26
CA VAL A 295 -8.46 23.40 3.44
C VAL A 295 -9.61 24.32 3.09
N ALA A 296 -9.48 25.59 3.43
CA ALA A 296 -10.50 26.61 3.21
C ALA A 296 -9.85 27.93 2.83
N ASP A 297 -10.27 28.55 1.72
CA ASP A 297 -9.73 29.82 1.20
C ASP A 297 -8.17 29.84 1.13
N GLY A 298 -7.57 28.71 0.74
CA GLY A 298 -6.12 28.56 0.64
C GLY A 298 -5.37 28.46 1.98
N LYS A 299 -6.09 28.28 3.10
CA LYS A 299 -5.56 28.07 4.45
C LYS A 299 -5.89 26.68 4.97
N LEU A 300 -5.16 26.23 6.00
CA LEU A 300 -5.40 24.93 6.64
C LEU A 300 -5.92 25.13 8.06
N PHE A 301 -6.99 24.41 8.39
CA PHE A 301 -7.62 24.44 9.70
C PHE A 301 -7.70 23.04 10.30
N HIS A 302 -7.67 22.97 11.64
CA HIS A 302 -7.85 21.75 12.40
C HIS A 302 -9.02 21.88 13.37
N THR A 303 -9.82 20.83 13.49
CA THR A 303 -10.78 20.63 14.59
C THR A 303 -10.80 19.16 15.04
N ALA A 304 -11.58 18.85 16.07
CA ALA A 304 -11.87 17.49 16.47
C ALA A 304 -13.29 17.34 17.00
N ARG A 305 -13.90 16.18 16.75
CA ARG A 305 -15.03 15.68 17.53
C ARG A 305 -14.49 14.80 18.63
N LEU A 306 -14.68 15.21 19.88
CA LEU A 306 -14.26 14.43 21.03
C LEU A 306 -15.13 13.17 21.17
N ALA A 307 -14.63 12.15 21.87
CA ALA A 307 -15.33 10.89 22.12
C ALA A 307 -16.70 11.08 22.78
N ASN A 308 -16.91 12.17 23.53
CA ASN A 308 -18.20 12.52 24.13
C ASN A 308 -19.20 13.16 23.12
N GLY A 309 -18.81 13.30 21.87
CA GLY A 309 -19.60 13.87 20.78
C GLY A 309 -19.55 15.39 20.62
N THR A 310 -18.84 16.09 21.49
CA THR A 310 -18.68 17.55 21.37
C THR A 310 -17.62 17.90 20.32
N TRP A 311 -17.88 18.95 19.55
CA TRP A 311 -16.92 19.47 18.57
C TRP A 311 -16.09 20.60 19.18
N LEU A 312 -14.80 20.60 18.88
CA LEU A 312 -13.93 21.75 19.05
C LEU A 312 -14.20 22.78 17.93
N ARG A 313 -13.72 24.01 18.14
CA ARG A 313 -13.72 25.02 17.08
C ARG A 313 -12.53 24.83 16.15
N PHE A 314 -12.68 25.21 14.88
CA PHE A 314 -11.58 25.26 13.95
C PHE A 314 -10.50 26.25 14.40
N GLY A 315 -9.26 25.78 14.46
CA GLY A 315 -8.06 26.60 14.63
C GLY A 315 -7.21 26.58 13.35
N GLU A 316 -6.71 27.74 12.94
CA GLU A 316 -5.80 27.84 11.79
C GLU A 316 -4.43 27.23 12.13
N ILE A 317 -3.91 26.38 11.25
CA ILE A 317 -2.61 25.72 11.36
C ILE A 317 -1.76 25.89 10.09
N THR A 318 -2.07 26.87 9.23
CA THR A 318 -1.46 27.06 7.90
C THR A 318 0.09 27.07 7.93
N PRO A 319 0.77 26.30 7.06
CA PRO A 319 2.23 26.38 6.89
C PRO A 319 2.65 27.70 6.21
N ALA A 320 3.89 28.12 6.43
CA ALA A 320 4.50 29.18 5.65
C ALA A 320 4.92 28.62 4.27
N GLY A 321 4.07 28.74 3.26
CA GLY A 321 4.35 28.18 1.94
C GLY A 321 3.46 28.66 0.79
N GLY A 322 2.68 29.74 0.99
CA GLY A 322 1.64 30.16 0.05
C GLY A 322 0.31 29.45 0.31
N ALA A 323 -0.59 29.46 -0.68
CA ALA A 323 -1.91 28.85 -0.56
C ALA A 323 -1.81 27.33 -0.44
N VAL A 324 -2.53 26.76 0.53
CA VAL A 324 -2.70 25.32 0.72
C VAL A 324 -3.71 24.80 -0.29
N THR A 325 -3.36 23.74 -1.01
CA THR A 325 -4.19 23.13 -2.05
C THR A 325 -4.68 21.74 -1.68
N SER A 326 -3.96 21.03 -0.81
CA SER A 326 -4.35 19.73 -0.27
C SER A 326 -3.72 19.52 1.09
N ALA A 327 -4.37 18.73 1.94
CA ALA A 327 -3.83 18.29 3.21
C ALA A 327 -4.45 16.97 3.63
N ALA A 328 -3.66 16.15 4.32
CA ALA A 328 -4.12 14.90 4.90
C ALA A 328 -3.57 14.70 6.31
N ALA A 329 -4.31 13.94 7.11
CA ALA A 329 -3.99 13.66 8.50
C ALA A 329 -3.91 12.16 8.79
N ALA A 330 -2.98 11.78 9.66
CA ALA A 330 -2.79 10.40 10.10
C ALA A 330 -2.58 10.33 11.61
N SER A 331 -2.94 9.18 12.19
CA SER A 331 -2.69 8.83 13.59
C SER A 331 -1.45 7.95 13.66
N VAL A 332 -0.44 8.38 14.42
CA VAL A 332 0.77 7.59 14.68
C VAL A 332 1.16 7.76 16.14
N ASN A 333 1.22 6.66 16.89
CA ASN A 333 1.55 6.66 18.34
C ASN A 333 0.68 7.61 19.18
N GLY A 334 -0.58 7.82 18.79
CA GLY A 334 -1.50 8.75 19.45
C GLY A 334 -1.26 10.23 19.12
N GLU A 335 -0.31 10.54 18.25
CA GLU A 335 -0.06 11.88 17.73
C GLU A 335 -0.76 12.08 16.38
N LEU A 336 -1.18 13.32 16.12
CA LEU A 336 -1.71 13.69 14.81
C LEU A 336 -0.57 14.15 13.91
N GLN A 337 -0.32 13.40 12.85
CA GLN A 337 0.59 13.78 11.78
C GLN A 337 -0.21 14.52 10.70
N VAL A 338 0.26 15.68 10.26
CA VAL A 338 -0.40 16.46 9.21
C VAL A 338 0.59 16.77 8.10
N VAL A 339 0.23 16.43 6.87
CA VAL A 339 0.97 16.81 5.66
C VAL A 339 0.12 17.74 4.83
N ALA A 340 0.70 18.84 4.35
CA ALA A 340 0.02 19.86 3.55
C ALA A 340 0.81 20.18 2.28
N ALA A 341 0.12 20.21 1.14
CA ALA A 341 0.63 20.76 -0.10
C ALA A 341 0.35 22.27 -0.15
N ALA A 342 1.40 23.09 -0.21
CA ALA A 342 1.30 24.54 -0.27
C ALA A 342 2.36 25.12 -1.22
N GLY A 343 1.95 26.00 -2.13
CA GLY A 343 2.87 26.62 -3.09
C GLY A 343 3.67 25.63 -3.94
N GLY A 344 3.12 24.44 -4.21
CA GLY A 344 3.80 23.35 -4.93
C GLY A 344 4.80 22.54 -4.10
N THR A 345 4.97 22.83 -2.81
CA THR A 345 5.84 22.09 -1.87
C THR A 345 5.00 21.29 -0.88
N LEU A 346 5.61 20.30 -0.21
CA LEU A 346 5.00 19.57 0.90
C LEU A 346 5.58 20.01 2.25
N TYR A 347 4.70 20.24 3.21
CA TYR A 347 5.05 20.57 4.59
C TYR A 347 4.48 19.53 5.55
N HIS A 348 5.19 19.26 6.64
CA HIS A 348 4.77 18.32 7.68
C HIS A 348 4.83 18.97 9.07
N THR A 349 3.83 18.70 9.91
CA THR A 349 3.80 19.06 11.32
C THR A 349 3.14 17.98 12.16
N VAL A 350 3.37 18.00 13.46
CA VAL A 350 2.84 17.04 14.43
C VAL A 350 2.10 17.78 15.53
N ARG A 351 0.90 17.29 15.87
CA ARG A 351 0.27 17.60 17.15
C ARG A 351 0.58 16.48 18.13
N ALA A 352 1.40 16.81 19.12
CA ALA A 352 1.74 15.86 20.19
C ALA A 352 0.50 15.50 21.02
N VAL A 353 0.59 14.41 21.79
CA VAL A 353 -0.47 13.97 22.72
C VAL A 353 -0.86 15.07 23.73
N SER A 354 0.10 15.90 24.14
CA SER A 354 -0.13 17.08 25.00
C SER A 354 -1.01 18.16 24.35
N GLY A 355 -1.20 18.08 23.04
CA GLY A 355 -1.92 19.04 22.21
C GLY A 355 -1.08 20.18 21.66
N SER A 356 0.22 20.24 21.98
CA SER A 356 1.13 21.21 21.37
C SER A 356 1.48 20.82 19.94
N TRP A 357 1.54 21.81 19.05
CA TRP A 357 2.00 21.65 17.68
C TRP A 357 3.51 21.86 17.57
N SER A 358 4.17 21.04 16.75
CA SER A 358 5.52 21.35 16.28
C SER A 358 5.51 22.48 15.25
N GLY A 359 6.69 23.01 14.94
CA GLY A 359 6.86 23.82 13.74
C GLY A 359 6.66 22.99 12.46
N TRP A 360 6.33 23.68 11.37
CA TRP A 360 6.27 23.06 10.04
C TRP A 360 7.68 22.81 9.49
N GLY A 361 7.91 21.60 8.97
CA GLY A 361 9.11 21.24 8.22
C GLY A 361 8.83 21.02 6.74
N ASN A 362 9.78 21.34 5.86
CA ASN A 362 9.69 21.04 4.42
C ASN A 362 10.01 19.57 4.17
N VAL A 363 9.06 18.84 3.61
CA VAL A 363 9.19 17.40 3.33
C VAL A 363 10.12 17.15 2.14
N TYR A 364 10.15 18.02 1.13
CA TYR A 364 11.02 17.83 -0.03
C TYR A 364 12.50 17.96 0.31
N ASP A 365 12.84 18.78 1.31
CA ASP A 365 14.21 18.86 1.81
C ASP A 365 14.65 17.55 2.49
N ALA A 366 13.70 16.81 3.08
CA ALA A 366 13.98 15.59 3.84
C ALA A 366 13.84 14.30 3.02
N ALA A 367 12.87 14.24 2.11
CA ALA A 367 12.47 13.06 1.35
C ALA A 367 12.73 13.17 -0.17
N GLY A 368 13.26 14.30 -0.64
CA GLY A 368 13.49 14.54 -2.07
C GLY A 368 12.30 15.21 -2.77
N ASN A 369 12.58 15.95 -3.84
CA ASN A 369 11.59 16.71 -4.59
C ASN A 369 11.05 15.90 -5.78
N ILE A 370 9.73 15.77 -5.86
CA ILE A 370 9.00 15.01 -6.89
C ILE A 370 8.24 15.90 -7.89
N GLY A 371 8.53 17.21 -7.89
CA GLY A 371 7.77 18.24 -8.59
C GLY A 371 6.62 18.80 -7.75
N PRO A 372 5.77 19.68 -8.33
CA PRO A 372 4.66 20.28 -7.61
C PRO A 372 3.67 19.23 -7.08
N ALA A 373 3.38 19.24 -5.77
CA ALA A 373 2.36 18.36 -5.20
C ALA A 373 0.95 18.81 -5.62
N GLN A 374 0.17 17.88 -6.20
CA GLN A 374 -1.23 18.10 -6.58
C GLN A 374 -2.18 17.64 -5.47
N ASP A 375 -1.98 16.43 -4.96
CA ASP A 375 -2.79 15.86 -3.88
C ASP A 375 -1.93 14.95 -2.99
N VAL A 376 -2.30 14.82 -1.72
CA VAL A 376 -1.54 14.05 -0.72
C VAL A 376 -2.47 13.25 0.17
N ALA A 377 -2.06 12.03 0.50
CA ALA A 377 -2.71 11.18 1.48
C ALA A 377 -1.68 10.63 2.47
N VAL A 378 -2.10 10.45 3.72
CA VAL A 378 -1.26 9.90 4.79
C VAL A 378 -2.04 8.91 5.64
N ALA A 379 -1.35 7.87 6.10
CA ALA A 379 -1.86 6.95 7.10
C ALA A 379 -0.73 6.40 7.97
N GLY A 380 -1.04 6.03 9.20
CA GLY A 380 -0.08 5.40 10.10
C GLY A 380 0.08 3.91 9.80
N THR A 381 1.27 3.35 9.93
CA THR A 381 1.50 1.89 9.97
C THR A 381 2.56 1.58 11.01
N GLY A 382 2.18 0.87 12.07
CA GLY A 382 3.08 0.70 13.22
C GLY A 382 3.47 2.07 13.79
N ALA A 383 4.77 2.35 13.85
CA ALA A 383 5.32 3.62 14.33
C ALA A 383 5.57 4.65 13.22
N ASP A 384 5.26 4.32 11.97
CA ASP A 384 5.64 5.11 10.81
C ASP A 384 4.45 5.87 10.22
N THR A 385 4.71 7.05 9.69
CA THR A 385 3.76 7.81 8.86
C THR A 385 4.03 7.49 7.40
N GLN A 386 3.12 6.79 6.74
CA GLN A 386 3.19 6.53 5.31
C GLN A 386 2.58 7.70 4.55
N ILE A 387 3.23 8.11 3.46
CA ILE A 387 2.85 9.29 2.68
C ILE A 387 2.80 8.90 1.21
N VAL A 388 1.67 9.15 0.57
CA VAL A 388 1.51 9.03 -0.88
C VAL A 388 1.14 10.38 -1.46
N VAL A 389 1.79 10.74 -2.56
CA VAL A 389 1.64 12.03 -3.22
C VAL A 389 1.37 11.81 -4.70
N VAL A 390 0.37 12.51 -5.22
CA VAL A 390 0.17 12.69 -6.65
C VAL A 390 0.79 14.04 -7.03
N ASN A 391 1.77 14.03 -7.94
CA ASN A 391 2.38 15.27 -8.42
C ASN A 391 1.56 15.93 -9.54
N GLY A 392 1.93 17.14 -9.96
CA GLY A 392 1.23 17.90 -11.00
C GLY A 392 1.25 17.28 -12.41
N SER A 393 2.07 16.24 -12.63
CA SER A 393 2.06 15.43 -13.85
C SER A 393 1.16 14.19 -13.72
N GLY A 394 0.52 14.01 -12.57
CA GLY A 394 -0.32 12.86 -12.23
C GLY A 394 0.44 11.59 -11.85
N GLN A 395 1.74 11.67 -11.59
CA GLN A 395 2.55 10.53 -11.15
C GLN A 395 2.41 10.33 -9.64
N GLN A 396 2.41 9.07 -9.18
CA GLN A 396 2.28 8.72 -7.77
C GLN A 396 3.64 8.36 -7.17
N PHE A 397 3.91 8.91 -5.98
CA PHE A 397 5.12 8.65 -5.22
C PHE A 397 4.77 8.24 -3.81
N HIS A 398 5.56 7.32 -3.25
CA HIS A 398 5.47 6.90 -1.86
C HIS A 398 6.75 7.23 -1.10
N GLY A 399 6.56 7.69 0.13
CA GLY A 399 7.62 7.86 1.11
C GLY A 399 7.07 7.63 2.51
N ALA A 400 7.93 7.73 3.52
CA ALA A 400 7.55 7.55 4.91
C ALA A 400 8.38 8.43 5.83
N ARG A 401 7.76 8.83 6.94
CA ARG A 401 8.48 9.34 8.12
C ARG A 401 8.49 8.22 9.15
N TYR A 402 9.69 7.72 9.46
CA TYR A 402 9.85 6.64 10.41
C TYR A 402 9.61 7.11 11.85
N GLY A 403 9.29 6.18 12.75
CA GLY A 403 9.05 6.50 14.17
C GLY A 403 10.22 7.18 14.90
N ASN A 404 11.45 7.00 14.42
CA ASN A 404 12.65 7.71 14.92
C ASN A 404 12.79 9.15 14.37
N GLY A 405 11.89 9.57 13.48
CA GLY A 405 11.85 10.89 12.84
C GLY A 405 12.67 11.03 11.55
N SER A 406 13.42 10.00 11.12
CA SER A 406 14.09 10.03 9.81
C SER A 406 13.11 9.81 8.66
N TRP A 407 13.47 10.28 7.47
CA TRP A 407 12.63 10.23 6.28
C TRP A 407 13.14 9.21 5.28
N GLN A 408 12.22 8.44 4.70
CA GLN A 408 12.45 7.67 3.48
C GLN A 408 12.38 8.63 2.29
N PRO A 409 13.31 8.53 1.31
CA PRO A 409 13.16 9.23 0.04
C PRO A 409 11.89 8.81 -0.70
N PHE A 410 11.28 9.74 -1.43
CA PHE A 410 10.14 9.42 -2.30
C PHE A 410 10.58 8.50 -3.43
N ASN A 411 9.84 7.41 -3.61
CA ASN A 411 10.00 6.45 -4.70
C ASN A 411 8.75 6.48 -5.58
N ALA A 412 8.93 6.41 -6.90
CA ALA A 412 7.81 6.29 -7.82
C ALA A 412 7.08 4.97 -7.57
N LEU A 413 5.74 5.00 -7.55
CA LEU A 413 4.92 3.81 -7.32
C LEU A 413 4.68 2.98 -8.58
N ALA A 414 4.84 3.57 -9.77
CA ALA A 414 4.58 2.90 -11.05
C ALA A 414 5.23 1.52 -11.22
N PRO A 415 6.47 1.26 -10.74
CA PRO A 415 7.10 -0.06 -10.84
C PRO A 415 6.46 -1.15 -9.99
N VAL A 416 5.71 -0.79 -8.93
CA VAL A 416 5.16 -1.74 -7.96
C VAL A 416 3.63 -1.83 -7.98
N ILE A 417 2.93 -0.73 -8.31
CA ILE A 417 1.46 -0.73 -8.41
C ILE A 417 0.93 -0.67 -9.84
N GLY A 418 1.81 -0.59 -10.85
CA GLY A 418 1.43 -0.39 -12.25
C GLY A 418 1.39 1.08 -12.67
N SER A 419 1.36 1.33 -13.99
CA SER A 419 1.48 2.67 -14.57
C SER A 419 0.11 3.26 -14.93
N PHE A 420 -0.26 4.37 -14.29
CA PHE A 420 -1.43 5.19 -14.61
C PHE A 420 -1.19 6.63 -14.13
N THR A 421 -2.00 7.58 -14.59
CA THR A 421 -1.95 8.97 -14.09
C THR A 421 -3.16 9.25 -13.21
N ALA A 422 -2.92 9.83 -12.03
CA ALA A 422 -3.94 10.18 -11.05
C ALA A 422 -4.07 11.69 -10.84
N ASN A 423 -5.18 12.12 -10.26
CA ASN A 423 -5.40 13.50 -9.82
C ASN A 423 -5.90 13.59 -8.37
N ARG A 424 -6.30 12.48 -7.76
CA ARG A 424 -6.66 12.38 -6.35
C ARG A 424 -6.04 11.17 -5.69
N VAL A 425 -5.82 11.26 -4.39
CA VAL A 425 -5.43 10.13 -3.56
C VAL A 425 -6.07 10.23 -2.18
N SER A 426 -6.50 9.08 -1.65
CA SER A 426 -6.85 8.92 -0.23
C SER A 426 -6.20 7.65 0.32
N ALA A 427 -5.90 7.63 1.61
CA ALA A 427 -5.27 6.50 2.26
C ALA A 427 -5.71 6.36 3.72
N ALA A 428 -5.75 5.12 4.20
CA ALA A 428 -6.06 4.80 5.58
C ALA A 428 -5.28 3.57 6.06
N ASN A 429 -5.10 3.48 7.38
CA ASN A 429 -4.71 2.23 8.02
C ASN A 429 -5.96 1.39 8.24
N ILE A 430 -5.98 0.19 7.68
CA ILE A 430 -7.11 -0.73 7.80
C ILE A 430 -6.53 -2.08 8.15
N ASP A 431 -6.81 -2.54 9.37
CA ASP A 431 -6.34 -3.83 9.87
C ASP A 431 -4.82 -4.02 9.75
N GLY A 432 -4.07 -2.97 10.12
CA GLY A 432 -2.60 -2.96 10.09
C GLY A 432 -1.98 -2.72 8.71
N GLU A 433 -2.78 -2.67 7.65
CA GLU A 433 -2.32 -2.45 6.28
C GLU A 433 -2.51 -0.99 5.86
N PHE A 434 -1.59 -0.48 5.06
CA PHE A 434 -1.77 0.81 4.40
C PHE A 434 -2.57 0.57 3.12
N GLN A 435 -3.76 1.14 3.03
CA GLN A 435 -4.56 1.06 1.81
C GLN A 435 -4.64 2.43 1.18
N ALA A 436 -4.47 2.48 -0.15
CA ALA A 436 -4.60 3.70 -0.93
C ALA A 436 -5.58 3.52 -2.07
N VAL A 437 -6.33 4.59 -2.33
CA VAL A 437 -7.21 4.73 -3.49
C VAL A 437 -6.85 5.98 -4.27
N PHE A 438 -6.94 5.87 -5.60
CA PHE A 438 -6.64 6.95 -6.53
C PHE A 438 -7.81 7.18 -7.45
N ILE A 439 -8.08 8.45 -7.78
CA ILE A 439 -8.87 8.78 -8.98
C ILE A 439 -7.89 9.04 -10.12
N THR A 440 -8.03 8.26 -11.19
CA THR A 440 -7.21 8.42 -12.39
C THR A 440 -7.71 9.60 -13.24
N ASN A 441 -6.86 10.10 -14.15
CA ASN A 441 -7.24 11.20 -15.05
C ASN A 441 -8.35 10.83 -16.04
N ASP A 442 -8.54 9.54 -16.31
CA ASP A 442 -9.65 9.00 -17.10
C ASP A 442 -10.86 8.58 -16.23
N GLY A 443 -10.85 8.91 -14.93
CA GLY A 443 -12.01 8.78 -14.03
C GLY A 443 -12.21 7.40 -13.40
N GLN A 444 -11.25 6.49 -13.53
CA GLN A 444 -11.27 5.21 -12.81
C GLN A 444 -10.89 5.41 -11.35
N ILE A 445 -11.33 4.49 -10.49
CA ILE A 445 -10.90 4.42 -9.09
C ILE A 445 -10.02 3.19 -8.91
N MET A 446 -8.75 3.42 -8.60
CA MET A 446 -7.75 2.36 -8.45
C MET A 446 -7.46 2.16 -6.96
N HIS A 447 -7.44 0.91 -6.51
CA HIS A 447 -7.13 0.52 -5.13
C HIS A 447 -5.88 -0.34 -5.08
N THR A 448 -5.03 -0.11 -4.08
CA THR A 448 -3.83 -0.89 -3.80
C THR A 448 -3.64 -0.99 -2.28
N ILE A 449 -2.91 -2.02 -1.87
CA ILE A 449 -2.57 -2.28 -0.47
C ILE A 449 -1.05 -2.38 -0.38
N ARG A 450 -0.51 -1.76 0.67
CA ARG A 450 0.84 -2.03 1.14
C ARG A 450 0.74 -2.78 2.47
N ASP A 451 1.24 -4.00 2.48
CA ASP A 451 1.15 -4.87 3.64
C ASP A 451 2.15 -4.48 4.76
N GLY A 452 2.09 -5.19 5.88
CA GLY A 452 2.99 -4.98 7.01
C GLY A 452 4.46 -5.34 6.75
N SER A 453 4.76 -6.12 5.70
CA SER A 453 6.13 -6.39 5.24
C SER A 453 6.70 -5.23 4.43
N GLY A 454 5.80 -4.38 3.91
CA GLY A 454 6.09 -3.24 3.05
C GLY A 454 6.00 -3.53 1.56
N SER A 455 5.49 -4.70 1.20
CA SER A 455 5.21 -5.10 -0.17
C SER A 455 3.91 -4.45 -0.65
N TRP A 456 3.86 -4.10 -1.93
CA TRP A 456 2.69 -3.50 -2.56
C TRP A 456 1.97 -4.51 -3.44
N ASP A 457 0.65 -4.51 -3.36
CA ASP A 457 -0.20 -5.13 -4.36
C ASP A 457 -0.28 -4.26 -5.62
N PRO A 458 -0.34 -4.84 -6.83
CA PRO A 458 -0.71 -4.10 -8.03
C PRO A 458 -2.04 -3.36 -7.83
N ALA A 459 -2.14 -2.13 -8.35
CA ALA A 459 -3.39 -1.39 -8.25
C ALA A 459 -4.46 -2.04 -9.14
N ALA A 460 -5.66 -2.21 -8.59
CA ALA A 460 -6.82 -2.79 -9.28
C ALA A 460 -7.99 -1.80 -9.30
N ALA A 461 -8.73 -1.78 -10.41
CA ALA A 461 -9.90 -0.92 -10.55
C ALA A 461 -11.06 -1.41 -9.68
N ILE A 462 -11.66 -0.49 -8.92
CA ILE A 462 -12.94 -0.72 -8.24
C ILE A 462 -14.05 -0.56 -9.27
N GLN A 463 -14.93 -1.57 -9.36
CA GLN A 463 -16.07 -1.53 -10.28
C GLN A 463 -17.12 -0.53 -9.78
N LEU A 464 -17.36 0.52 -10.56
CA LEU A 464 -18.25 1.64 -10.23
C LEU A 464 -19.73 1.36 -10.54
N ASN A 465 -20.17 0.13 -10.34
CA ASN A 465 -21.56 -0.27 -10.63
C ASN A 465 -22.54 0.56 -9.79
N GLY A 466 -23.42 1.31 -10.47
CA GLY A 466 -24.40 2.19 -9.83
C GLY A 466 -23.90 3.61 -9.53
N VAL A 467 -22.63 3.91 -9.83
CA VAL A 467 -22.07 5.27 -9.74
C VAL A 467 -22.15 5.91 -11.13
N ASN A 468 -22.86 7.02 -11.25
CA ASN A 468 -23.00 7.76 -12.51
C ASN A 468 -22.22 9.08 -12.46
N GLY A 469 -21.88 9.61 -13.63
CA GLY A 469 -21.22 10.91 -13.77
C GLY A 469 -19.74 10.89 -13.40
N ASN A 470 -19.13 12.07 -13.32
CA ASN A 470 -17.72 12.21 -12.97
C ASN A 470 -17.52 12.10 -11.45
N HIS A 471 -16.41 11.50 -11.04
CA HIS A 471 -15.94 11.43 -9.65
C HIS A 471 -14.73 12.35 -9.52
N TYR A 472 -14.76 13.25 -8.54
CA TYR A 472 -13.73 14.28 -8.37
C TYR A 472 -13.14 14.32 -6.95
N ASP A 473 -13.64 13.47 -6.05
CA ASP A 473 -13.05 13.19 -4.75
C ASP A 473 -13.36 11.74 -4.32
N VAL A 474 -12.45 11.16 -3.52
CA VAL A 474 -12.53 9.79 -3.02
C VAL A 474 -12.00 9.75 -1.60
N SER A 475 -12.61 8.92 -0.75
CA SER A 475 -12.07 8.58 0.57
C SER A 475 -12.03 7.07 0.76
N ILE A 476 -11.02 6.58 1.48
CA ILE A 476 -10.97 5.22 1.98
C ILE A 476 -10.84 5.24 3.50
N GLY A 477 -11.64 4.43 4.19
CA GLY A 477 -11.69 4.37 5.63
C GLY A 477 -12.02 2.97 6.16
N GLY A 478 -11.83 2.77 7.46
CA GLY A 478 -12.22 1.54 8.14
C GLY A 478 -13.74 1.46 8.35
N THR A 479 -14.31 0.27 8.16
CA THR A 479 -15.72 -0.03 8.48
C THR A 479 -15.89 -1.43 9.06
N TYR A 480 -17.01 -1.68 9.75
CA TYR A 480 -17.45 -3.02 10.13
C TYR A 480 -18.66 -3.44 9.28
N ASN A 481 -18.77 -4.75 9.01
CA ASN A 481 -19.90 -5.35 8.31
C ASN A 481 -20.58 -6.39 9.21
#